data_AF-A0A2R9QH49-F1
#
_entry.id   AF-A0A2R9QH49-F1
#
_cell.length_a   1.000
_cell.length_b   1.000
_cell.length_c   1.000
_cell.angle_alpha   90.00
_cell.angle_beta   90.00
_cell.angle_gamma   90.00
#
_symmetry.space_group_name_H-M   'P 1'
#
loop_
_entity.id
_entity.type
_entity.pdbx_description
1 polymer ?
#
loop_
_entity_poly.entity_id
_entity_poly.type
_entity_poly.pdbx_seq_one_letter_code
_entity_poly.pdbx_strand_id
1 'polypeptide(L)' 'MTNEEKVLAIREKLNIVNQGLLDPEKYKNANEEELTDIYDFVQSRERLSPSEVTAIADALGQLRHD' A
#
# COMPACT_ATOMS: atom_id res chain seq x y z
N MET A 1 6.63 8.14 -9.98
CA MET A 1 6.69 7.67 -8.58
C MET A 1 7.24 6.26 -8.59
N THR A 2 8.21 5.97 -7.74
CA THR A 2 8.70 4.59 -7.53
C THR A 2 7.67 3.77 -6.73
N ASN A 3 7.83 2.46 -6.72
CA ASN A 3 6.99 1.58 -5.90
C ASN A 3 7.11 1.91 -4.40
N GLU A 4 8.30 2.26 -3.93
CA GLU A 4 8.55 2.68 -2.55
C GLU A 4 7.73 3.93 -2.20
N GLU A 5 7.72 4.93 -3.09
CA GLU A 5 6.94 6.15 -2.91
C GLU A 5 5.42 5.88 -2.90
N LYS A 6 4.93 4.96 -3.75
CA LYS A 6 3.52 4.55 -3.77
C LYS A 6 3.11 3.93 -2.43
N VAL A 7 3.93 3.02 -1.89
CA VAL A 7 3.67 2.36 -0.61
C VAL A 7 3.69 3.34 0.56
N LEU A 8 4.63 4.30 0.56
CA LEU A 8 4.67 5.36 1.57
C LEU A 8 3.37 6.18 1.59
N ALA A 9 2.92 6.62 0.42
CA ALA A 9 1.69 7.40 0.28
C ALA A 9 0.44 6.60 0.70
N ILE A 10 0.38 5.30 0.34
CA ILE A 10 -0.70 4.42 0.78
C ILE A 10 -0.68 4.25 2.30
N ARG A 11 0.50 4.03 2.90
CA ARG A 11 0.65 3.86 4.35
C ARG A 11 0.18 5.09 5.11
N GLU A 12 0.51 6.29 4.63
CA GLU A 12 0.04 7.55 5.21
C GLU A 12 -1.49 7.66 5.13
N LYS A 13 -2.08 7.32 3.98
CA LYS A 13 -3.54 7.37 3.79
C LYS A 13 -4.30 6.36 4.66
N LEU A 14 -3.74 5.16 4.84
CA LEU A 14 -4.29 4.11 5.70
C LEU A 14 -4.10 4.42 7.19
N ASN A 15 -3.28 5.41 7.54
CA ASN A 15 -2.88 5.73 8.91
C ASN A 15 -2.31 4.51 9.68
N ILE A 16 -1.54 3.67 8.99
CA ILE A 16 -0.91 2.49 9.58
C ILE A 16 0.38 2.91 10.27
N VAL A 17 0.37 2.85 11.61
CA VAL A 17 1.53 3.17 12.45
C VAL A 17 2.56 2.05 12.52
N ASN A 18 2.18 0.82 12.20
CA ASN A 18 3.09 -0.32 12.23
C ASN A 18 3.99 -0.34 10.99
N GLN A 19 5.19 0.22 11.12
CA GLN A 19 6.16 0.37 10.04
C GLN A 19 6.59 -0.97 9.41
N GLY A 20 6.56 -2.06 10.17
CA GLY A 20 6.94 -3.39 9.67
C GLY A 20 5.90 -4.04 8.76
N LEU A 21 4.67 -3.51 8.72
CA LEU A 21 3.60 -4.08 7.89
C LEU A 21 3.74 -3.67 6.42
N LEU A 22 4.22 -2.45 6.18
CA LEU A 22 4.36 -1.81 4.87
C LEU A 22 5.74 -1.13 4.78
N ASP A 23 6.79 -1.95 4.73
CA ASP A 23 8.17 -1.50 4.51
C ASP A 23 8.39 -1.25 3.00
N PRO A 24 8.60 0.01 2.55
CA PRO A 24 8.75 0.36 1.14
C PRO A 24 9.83 -0.44 0.41
N GLU A 25 10.94 -0.78 1.10
CA GLU A 25 12.06 -1.51 0.50
C GLU A 25 11.65 -2.90 -0.02
N LYS A 26 10.63 -3.53 0.61
CA LYS A 26 10.09 -4.83 0.18
C LYS A 26 9.25 -4.76 -1.11
N TYR A 27 8.99 -3.55 -1.62
CA TYR A 27 8.17 -3.32 -2.82
C TYR A 27 8.98 -2.82 -4.02
N LYS A 28 10.30 -2.63 -3.86
CA LYS A 28 11.18 -2.14 -4.94
C LYS A 28 11.07 -2.95 -6.23
N ASN A 29 10.91 -4.27 -6.10
CA ASN A 29 10.75 -5.21 -7.22
C ASN A 29 9.34 -5.82 -7.30
N ALA A 30 8.37 -5.31 -6.52
CA ALA A 30 6.99 -5.77 -6.60
C ALA A 30 6.38 -5.41 -7.96
N ASN A 31 5.29 -6.10 -8.32
CA ASN A 31 4.56 -5.82 -9.54
C ASN A 31 4.07 -4.35 -9.55
N GLU A 32 4.62 -3.56 -10.47
CA GLU A 32 4.31 -2.14 -10.56
C GLU A 32 2.85 -1.89 -10.94
N GLU A 33 2.27 -2.71 -11.82
CA GLU A 33 0.89 -2.54 -12.30
C GLU A 33 -0.10 -2.72 -11.14
N GLU A 34 -0.02 -3.85 -10.43
CA GLU A 34 -0.89 -4.14 -9.28
C GLU A 34 -0.72 -3.12 -8.15
N LEU A 35 0.51 -2.67 -7.88
CA LEU A 35 0.73 -1.64 -6.87
C LEU A 35 0.16 -0.28 -7.29
N THR A 36 0.21 0.04 -8.57
CA THR A 36 -0.37 1.28 -9.11
C THR A 36 -1.89 1.24 -9.00
N ASP A 37 -2.53 0.11 -9.30
CA ASP A 37 -3.98 -0.06 -9.14
C ASP A 37 -4.43 0.15 -7.69
N ILE A 38 -3.69 -0.42 -6.72
CA ILE A 38 -3.97 -0.22 -5.29
C ILE A 38 -3.75 1.24 -4.91
N TYR A 39 -2.66 1.86 -5.36
CA TYR A 39 -2.37 3.26 -5.10
C TYR A 39 -3.49 4.18 -5.60
N ASP A 40 -3.91 4.02 -6.86
CA ASP A 40 -4.96 4.83 -7.47
C ASP A 40 -6.30 4.63 -6.76
N PHE A 41 -6.63 3.40 -6.37
CA PHE A 41 -7.81 3.12 -5.54
C PHE A 41 -7.75 3.90 -4.22
N VAL A 42 -6.63 3.81 -3.49
CA VAL A 42 -6.45 4.48 -2.19
C VAL A 42 -6.52 6.00 -2.31
N GLN A 43 -5.93 6.59 -3.36
CA GLN A 43 -5.95 8.04 -3.59
C GLN A 43 -7.33 8.54 -4.02
N SER A 44 -8.10 7.73 -4.75
CA SER A 44 -9.46 8.09 -5.17
C SER A 44 -10.44 8.22 -3.99
N ARG A 45 -10.10 7.65 -2.83
CA ARG A 45 -10.94 7.66 -1.63
C ARG A 45 -10.60 8.84 -0.73
N GLU A 46 -11.62 9.59 -0.31
CA GLU A 46 -11.45 10.63 0.70
C GLU A 46 -11.20 10.01 2.09
N ARG A 47 -11.96 8.96 2.42
CA ARG A 47 -11.91 8.20 3.68
C ARG A 47 -12.03 6.71 3.39
N LEU A 48 -11.27 5.91 4.11
CA LEU A 48 -11.31 4.45 4.05
C LEU A 48 -11.97 3.92 5.33
N SER A 49 -12.90 2.99 5.18
CA SER A 49 -13.46 2.26 6.31
C SER A 49 -12.44 1.29 6.90
N PRO A 50 -12.57 0.87 8.18
CA PRO A 50 -11.66 -0.10 8.78
C PRO A 50 -11.52 -1.40 7.97
N SER A 51 -12.62 -1.88 7.37
CA SER A 51 -12.62 -3.08 6.53
C SER A 51 -11.82 -2.88 5.24
N GLU A 52 -11.92 -1.71 4.60
CA GLU A 52 -11.10 -1.38 3.43
C GLU A 52 -9.63 -1.27 3.81
N VAL A 53 -9.32 -0.62 4.94
CA VAL A 53 -7.93 -0.53 5.44
C VAL A 53 -7.32 -1.92 5.59
N THR A 54 -8.04 -2.86 6.21
CA THR A 54 -7.59 -4.25 6.36
C THR A 54 -7.41 -4.94 5.00
N ALA A 55 -8.40 -4.83 4.10
CA ALA A 55 -8.33 -5.48 2.79
C ALA A 55 -7.16 -4.96 1.94
N ILE A 56 -6.90 -3.65 1.97
CA ILE A 56 -5.77 -3.03 1.27
C ILE A 56 -4.45 -3.49 1.89
N ALA A 57 -4.36 -3.52 3.22
CA ALA A 57 -3.16 -4.00 3.91
C ALA A 57 -2.86 -5.47 3.58
N ASP A 58 -3.89 -6.32 3.49
CA ASP A 58 -3.75 -7.73 3.09
C ASP A 58 -3.28 -7.85 1.63
N ALA A 59 -3.87 -7.08 0.71
CA ALA A 59 -3.46 -7.07 -0.70
C ALA A 59 -2.01 -6.63 -0.87
N LEU A 60 -1.59 -5.56 -0.17
CA LEU A 60 -0.19 -5.13 -0.15
C LEU A 60 0.72 -6.19 0.49
N GLY A 61 0.24 -6.92 1.49
CA GLY A 61 0.96 -8.03 2.10
C GLY A 61 1.25 -9.18 1.12
N GLN A 62 0.39 -9.38 0.11
CA GLN A 62 0.60 -10.38 -0.95
C GLN A 62 1.58 -9.91 -2.04
N LEU A 63 1.71 -8.60 -2.23
CA LEU A 63 2.64 -8.00 -3.21
C LEU A 63 4.07 -7.88 -2.70
N ARG A 64 4.29 -7.97 -1.38
CA ARG A 64 5.63 -7.82 -0.82
C ARG A 64 6.48 -9.04 -1.17
N HIS A 65 7.74 -8.82 -1.50
CA HIS A 65 8.73 -9.90 -1.56
C HIS A 65 9.34 -10.11 -0.16
N ASP A 66 9.51 -11.37 0.22
CA ASP A 66 10.16 -11.74 1.50
C ASP A 66 11.66 -11.47 1.49
#